data_AF-A0A2V8RMI9-F1
#
_entry.id   AF-A0A2V8RMI9-F1
#
_cell.length_a   1.000
_cell.length_b   1.000
_cell.length_c   1.000
_cell.angle_alpha   90.00
_cell.angle_beta   90.00
_cell.angle_gamma   90.00
#
_symmetry.space_group_name_H-M   'P 1'
#
loop_
_entity.id
_entity.type
_entity.pdbx_description
1 polymer ?
#
loop_
_entity_poly.entity_id
_entity_poly.type
_entity_poly.pdbx_seq_one_letter_code
_entity_poly.pdbx_strand_id
1 'polypeptide(L)'
;MPFDHLRGTFFITEATFGLPIYRWPDPTQVFDEMNSWWRRNQERGKATVIFAYSLGKAQRVLAGIDPSIGPIFTHGSVERITDVYRKAGVKMPKTMYA
;
A
#
# COMPACT_ATOMS: atom_id res chain seq x y z
N MET A 1 -24.23 -10.21 -2.97
CA MET A 1 -25.15 -9.60 -3.94
C MET A 1 -24.29 -9.06 -5.08
N PRO A 2 -24.53 -9.40 -6.36
CA PRO A 2 -23.90 -8.68 -7.45
C PRO A 2 -24.36 -7.21 -7.43
N PHE A 3 -23.48 -6.31 -7.85
CA PHE A 3 -23.77 -4.88 -7.93
C PHE A 3 -24.36 -4.58 -9.31
N ASP A 4 -25.67 -4.39 -9.40
CA ASP A 4 -26.33 -4.03 -10.67
C ASP A 4 -26.33 -2.50 -10.85
N HIS A 5 -25.78 -2.05 -11.97
CA HIS A 5 -25.76 -0.62 -12.31
C HIS A 5 -27.19 -0.14 -12.63
N LEU A 6 -27.76 0.67 -11.75
CA LEU A 6 -29.00 1.39 -12.03
C LEU A 6 -28.74 2.51 -13.04
N ARG A 7 -29.64 2.71 -14.00
CA ARG A 7 -29.52 3.81 -14.97
C ARG A 7 -29.63 5.15 -14.26
N GLY A 8 -28.63 6.00 -14.45
CA GLY A 8 -28.62 7.40 -14.01
C GLY A 8 -28.52 8.37 -15.20
N THR A 9 -29.03 9.59 -15.02
CA THR A 9 -28.96 10.66 -16.03
C THR A 9 -27.65 11.46 -15.97
N PHE A 10 -27.03 11.53 -14.79
CA PHE A 10 -25.80 12.29 -14.54
C PHE A 10 -24.77 11.42 -13.83
N PHE A 11 -23.49 11.63 -14.17
CA PHE A 11 -22.35 10.98 -13.54
C PHE A 11 -21.43 12.03 -12.93
N ILE A 12 -21.18 11.93 -11.63
CA ILE A 12 -20.27 12.81 -10.88
C ILE A 12 -19.12 11.93 -10.39
N THR A 13 -17.88 12.34 -10.65
CA THR A 13 -16.67 11.60 -10.27
C THR A 13 -15.61 12.52 -9.69
N GLU A 14 -14.69 11.96 -8.90
CA GLU A 14 -13.48 12.68 -8.51
C GLU A 14 -12.57 12.95 -9.71
N ALA A 15 -11.72 13.97 -9.60
CA ALA A 15 -10.78 14.37 -10.66
C ALA A 15 -9.40 14.72 -10.09
N THR A 16 -9.01 14.10 -8.96
CA THR A 16 -7.70 14.31 -8.32
C THR A 16 -6.55 14.19 -9.32
N PHE A 17 -6.69 13.28 -10.29
CA PHE A 17 -5.74 13.05 -11.38
C PHE A 17 -6.37 13.17 -12.76
N GLY A 18 -7.33 14.10 -12.93
CA GLY A 18 -8.09 14.26 -14.17
C GLY A 18 -7.30 14.81 -15.38
N LEU A 19 -6.08 15.29 -15.17
CA LEU A 19 -5.23 15.81 -16.25
C LEU A 19 -4.45 14.69 -16.96
N PRO A 20 -4.29 14.74 -18.30
CA PRO A 20 -3.68 13.66 -19.10
C PRO A 20 -2.17 13.44 -18.85
N ILE A 21 -1.54 14.37 -18.13
CA ILE A 21 -0.15 14.26 -17.68
C ILE A 21 0.03 13.22 -16.58
N TYR A 22 -1.04 12.86 -15.87
CA TYR A 22 -1.00 11.88 -14.80
C TYR A 22 -1.06 10.47 -15.36
N ARG A 23 0.12 9.85 -15.54
CA ARG A 23 0.27 8.48 -16.06
C ARG A 23 1.08 7.63 -15.09
N TRP A 24 0.45 6.64 -14.49
CA TRP A 24 1.10 5.82 -13.47
C TRP A 24 1.90 4.70 -14.14
N PRO A 25 3.12 4.41 -13.64
CA PRO A 25 3.84 3.21 -14.05
C PRO A 25 3.07 1.95 -13.62
N ASP A 26 3.49 0.80 -14.17
CA ASP A 26 2.96 -0.48 -13.73
C ASP A 26 3.22 -0.66 -12.22
N PRO A 27 2.21 -1.06 -11.41
CA PRO A 27 2.41 -1.24 -9.98
C PRO A 27 3.52 -2.23 -9.62
N THR A 28 3.73 -3.27 -10.43
CA THR A 28 4.79 -4.27 -10.23
C THR A 28 6.16 -3.61 -10.30
N GLN A 29 6.38 -2.76 -11.30
CA GLN A 29 7.63 -2.00 -11.43
C GLN A 29 7.91 -1.15 -10.19
N VAL A 30 6.91 -0.44 -9.68
CA VAL A 30 7.06 0.39 -8.48
C VAL A 30 7.46 -0.45 -7.26
N PHE A 31 6.80 -1.60 -7.05
CA PHE A 31 7.13 -2.47 -5.94
C PHE A 31 8.50 -3.14 -6.09
N ASP A 32 8.91 -3.51 -7.30
CA ASP A 32 10.24 -4.05 -7.57
C ASP A 32 11.34 -3.03 -7.25
N GLU A 33 11.13 -1.76 -7.61
CA GLU A 33 12.03 -0.66 -7.26
C GLU A 33 12.10 -0.44 -5.74
N MET A 34 10.95 -0.45 -5.04
CA MET A 34 10.87 -0.34 -3.59
C MET A 34 11.59 -1.49 -2.88
N ASN A 35 11.34 -2.73 -3.29
CA ASN A 35 11.97 -3.93 -2.73
C ASN A 35 13.48 -3.93 -2.98
N SER A 36 13.91 -3.53 -4.18
CA SER A 36 15.33 -3.40 -4.51
C SER A 36 16.03 -2.33 -3.69
N TRP A 37 15.36 -1.19 -3.44
CA TRP A 37 15.87 -0.15 -2.54
C TRP A 37 15.98 -0.66 -1.11
N TRP A 38 14.99 -1.41 -0.62
CA TRP A 38 15.03 -2.00 0.71
C TRP A 38 16.17 -3.00 0.89
N ARG A 39 16.36 -3.94 -0.04
CA ARG A 39 17.50 -4.89 -0.01
C ARG A 39 18.84 -4.17 0.08
N ARG A 40 19.07 -3.16 -0.77
CA ARG A 40 20.33 -2.39 -0.77
C ARG A 40 20.57 -1.64 0.55
N ASN A 41 19.52 -1.13 1.20
CA ASN A 41 19.67 -0.48 2.51
C ASN A 41 19.99 -1.51 3.59
N GLN A 42 19.33 -2.67 3.57
CA GLN A 42 19.60 -3.76 4.51
C GLN A 42 21.05 -4.25 4.40
N GLU A 43 21.55 -4.48 3.18
CA GLU A 43 22.96 -4.87 2.92
C GLU A 43 23.97 -3.86 3.50
N ARG A 44 23.56 -2.59 3.63
CA ARG A 44 24.37 -1.50 4.20
C ARG A 44 24.12 -1.27 5.69
N GLY A 45 23.34 -2.12 6.35
CA GLY A 45 22.97 -1.98 7.76
C GLY A 45 22.07 -0.78 8.05
N LYS A 46 21.27 -0.32 7.07
CA LYS A 46 20.38 0.83 7.19
C LYS A 46 18.90 0.42 7.14
N ALA A 47 18.07 1.14 7.89
CA ALA A 47 16.62 1.01 7.80
C ALA A 47 16.06 1.78 6.59
N THR A 48 15.01 1.23 5.99
CA THR A 48 14.18 1.90 4.97
C THR A 48 12.94 2.47 5.64
N VAL A 49 12.66 3.75 5.43
CA VAL A 49 11.49 4.44 6.02
C VAL A 49 10.58 4.96 4.92
N ILE A 50 9.28 4.65 5.03
CA ILE A 50 8.24 5.12 4.11
C ILE A 50 7.18 5.87 4.91
N PHE A 51 6.86 7.08 4.47
CA PHE A 51 5.73 7.85 4.99
C PHE A 51 4.49 7.56 4.16
N ALA A 52 3.41 7.15 4.82
CA ALA A 52 2.13 6.87 4.18
C ALA A 52 0.98 7.18 5.15
N TYR A 53 -0.18 7.56 4.59
CA TYR A 53 -1.41 7.67 5.37
C TYR A 53 -1.75 6.33 6.03
N SER A 54 -2.23 6.40 7.28
CA SER A 54 -2.53 5.22 8.10
C SER A 54 -3.58 4.31 7.48
N LEU A 55 -4.53 4.87 6.73
CA LEU A 55 -5.55 4.17 5.98
C LEU A 55 -5.28 4.30 4.47
N GLY A 56 -5.32 3.16 3.77
CA GLY A 56 -5.22 3.05 2.33
C GLY A 56 -3.77 2.91 1.84
N LYS A 57 -2.97 3.99 1.94
CA LYS A 57 -1.61 3.99 1.37
C LYS A 57 -0.66 3.03 2.08
N ALA A 58 -0.68 3.00 3.42
CA ALA A 58 0.17 2.08 4.18
C ALA A 58 -0.15 0.61 3.86
N GLN A 59 -1.44 0.23 3.82
CA GLN A 59 -1.85 -1.14 3.49
C GLN A 59 -1.52 -1.50 2.04
N ARG A 60 -1.63 -0.55 1.10
CA ARG A 60 -1.21 -0.76 -0.29
C ARG A 60 0.29 -1.06 -0.39
N VAL A 61 1.13 -0.34 0.36
CA VAL A 61 2.57 -0.62 0.44
C VAL A 61 2.82 -2.00 1.04
N LEU A 62 2.23 -2.28 2.22
CA LEU A 62 2.39 -3.56 2.91
C LEU A 62 1.99 -4.76 2.04
N ALA A 63 0.96 -4.62 1.21
CA ALA A 63 0.50 -5.70 0.34
C ALA A 63 1.43 -5.96 -0.87
N GLY A 64 2.32 -5.03 -1.22
CA GLY A 64 3.18 -5.13 -2.41
C GLY A 64 4.67 -5.33 -2.12
N ILE A 65 5.12 -5.09 -0.88
CA ILE A 65 6.52 -5.35 -0.50
C ILE A 65 6.76 -6.84 -0.22
N ASP A 66 8.00 -7.28 -0.39
CA ASP A 66 8.45 -8.65 -0.15
C ASP A 66 8.89 -8.82 1.33
N PRO A 67 8.08 -9.49 2.17
CA PRO A 67 8.38 -9.62 3.59
C PRO A 67 9.58 -10.53 3.91
N SER A 68 10.12 -11.25 2.92
CA SER A 68 11.32 -12.07 3.12
C SER A 68 12.60 -11.24 3.21
N ILE A 69 12.58 -9.98 2.75
CA ILE A 69 13.73 -9.09 2.80
C ILE A 69 14.13 -8.80 4.25
N GLY A 70 13.16 -8.60 5.15
CA GLY A 70 13.46 -8.31 6.54
C GLY A 70 12.24 -7.96 7.39
N PRO A 71 12.48 -7.58 8.66
CA PRO A 71 11.40 -7.18 9.56
C PRO A 71 10.71 -5.91 9.10
N ILE A 72 9.38 -5.87 9.24
CA ILE A 72 8.55 -4.72 8.90
C ILE A 72 8.02 -4.10 10.19
N PHE A 73 8.32 -2.83 10.40
CA PHE A 73 7.84 -2.05 11.54
C PHE A 73 6.76 -1.06 11.09
N THR A 74 5.76 -0.85 11.94
CA THR A 74 4.66 0.08 11.66
C THR A 74 4.37 0.93 12.88
N HIS A 75 4.04 2.20 12.63
CA HIS A 75 3.50 3.08 13.67
C HIS A 75 2.12 2.61 14.12
N GLY A 76 1.74 2.86 15.37
CA GLY A 76 0.48 2.38 15.96
C GLY A 76 -0.81 2.81 15.24
N SER A 77 -0.79 3.93 14.50
CA SER A 77 -1.93 4.32 13.66
C SER A 77 -2.07 3.43 12.41
N VAL A 78 -0.97 2.94 11.85
CA VAL A 78 -0.98 2.00 10.72
C VAL A 78 -1.36 0.62 11.20
N GLU A 79 -0.74 0.14 12.29
CA GLU A 79 -0.98 -1.23 12.80
C GLU A 79 -2.45 -1.46 13.13
N ARG A 80 -3.11 -0.49 13.79
CA ARG A 80 -4.54 -0.58 14.11
C ARG A 80 -5.40 -0.81 12.86
N ILE A 81 -5.11 -0.14 11.76
CA ILE A 81 -5.85 -0.32 10.51
C ILE A 81 -5.49 -1.65 9.85
N THR A 82 -4.21 -2.01 9.82
CA THR A 82 -3.74 -3.28 9.25
C THR A 82 -4.34 -4.49 9.98
N ASP A 83 -4.52 -4.43 11.30
CA ASP A 83 -5.20 -5.45 12.09
C ASP A 83 -6.68 -5.61 11.69
N VAL A 84 -7.39 -4.52 11.42
CA VAL A 84 -8.76 -4.57 10.89
C VAL A 84 -8.80 -5.29 9.54
N TYR A 85 -7.84 -5.03 8.65
CA TYR A 85 -7.73 -5.75 7.38
C TYR A 85 -7.50 -7.26 7.58
N ARG A 86 -6.60 -7.64 8.50
CA ARG A 86 -6.36 -9.06 8.83
C ARG A 86 -7.62 -9.74 9.38
N LYS A 87 -8.33 -9.08 10.29
CA LYS A 87 -9.60 -9.58 10.86
C LYS A 87 -10.70 -9.73 9.81
N ALA A 88 -10.70 -8.89 8.78
CA ALA A 88 -11.59 -9.01 7.63
C ALA A 88 -11.15 -10.09 6.61
N GLY A 89 -10.07 -10.84 6.90
CA GLY A 89 -9.57 -11.91 6.03
C GLY A 89 -8.65 -11.43 4.89
N VAL A 90 -8.27 -10.15 4.86
CA VAL A 90 -7.31 -9.65 3.86
C VAL A 90 -5.90 -10.04 4.27
N LYS A 91 -5.18 -10.71 3.37
CA LYS A 91 -3.78 -11.10 3.59
C LYS A 91 -2.91 -9.85 3.71
N MET A 92 -2.28 -9.68 4.87
CA MET A 92 -1.29 -8.64 5.15
C MET A 92 -0.05 -9.30 5.77
N PRO A 93 1.18 -8.80 5.48
CA PRO A 93 2.38 -9.36 6.07
C PRO A 93 2.38 -9.20 7.59
N LYS A 94 3.19 -10.00 8.28
CA LYS A 94 3.45 -9.82 9.70
C LYS A 94 4.22 -8.51 9.89
N THR A 95 3.75 -7.68 10.80
CA THR A 95 4.38 -6.41 11.17
C THR A 95 4.66 -6.38 12.67
N MET A 96 5.58 -5.53 13.08
CA MET A 96 5.89 -5.24 14.47
C MET A 96 5.55 -3.79 14.77
N TYR A 97 5.18 -3.54 16.02
CA TYR A 97 4.98 -2.19 16.50
C TYR A 97 6.36 -1.50 16.62
N ALA A 98 6.48 -0.30 16.03
CA ALA A 98 7.67 0.55 16.13
C ALA A 98 7.62 1.43 17.39
#